data_AF-A0A1Q3D3Z3-F1
#
_entry.id   AF-A0A1Q3D3Z3-F1
#
_cell.length_a   1.000
_cell.length_b   1.000
_cell.length_c   1.000
_cell.angle_alpha   90.00
_cell.angle_beta   90.00
_cell.angle_gamma   90.00
#
_symmetry.space_group_name_H-M   'P 1'
#
loop_
_entity.id
_entity.type
_entity.pdbx_description
1 polymer ?
#
loop_
_entity_poly.entity_id
_entity_poly.type
_entity_poly.pdbx_seq_one_letter_code
_entity_poly.pdbx_strand_id
1 'polypeptide(L)'
;FYMNLRIVSSPHEEFALSSTVKGQRIFLDARILASILHIPHTGIYIFESKKWPEVEGFHPNNILSILYPNDPTIHPTMALCTNKLSVDHRLLHHHIVHQLLPPGGGYAKLSRIQAFLMWCIISKIKFCYPLLMLHTMVRAFTQ
;
A
#
# COMPACT_ATOMS: atom_id res chain seq x y z
N PHE A 1 19.10 -12.66 5.70
CA PHE A 1 18.69 -12.66 4.29
C PHE A 1 18.68 -11.25 3.68
N TYR A 2 18.12 -10.23 4.33
CA TYR A 2 17.98 -8.87 3.75
C TYR A 2 19.20 -7.92 3.86
N MET A 3 20.31 -8.35 4.46
CA MET A 3 21.42 -7.47 4.88
C MET A 3 22.14 -6.72 3.73
N ASN A 4 21.95 -7.16 2.49
CA ASN A 4 22.57 -6.55 1.30
C ASN A 4 21.61 -5.73 0.43
N LEU A 5 20.35 -5.53 0.86
CA LEU A 5 19.41 -4.68 0.11
C LEU A 5 19.67 -3.20 0.40
N ARG A 6 19.56 -2.38 -0.64
CA ARG A 6 19.64 -0.91 -0.56
C ARG A 6 18.50 -0.30 -1.35
N ILE A 7 17.84 0.68 -0.76
CA ILE A 7 16.81 1.47 -1.43
C ILE A 7 17.49 2.35 -2.48
N VAL A 8 16.94 2.35 -3.69
CA VAL A 8 17.31 3.26 -4.78
C VAL A 8 16.06 4.07 -5.09
N SER A 9 16.06 5.32 -4.64
CA SER A 9 14.98 6.25 -4.91
C SER A 9 15.58 7.58 -5.36
N SER A 10 15.29 7.98 -6.59
CA SER A 10 15.60 9.31 -7.11
C SER A 10 14.29 9.98 -7.55
N PRO A 11 14.19 11.32 -7.56
CA PRO A 11 13.00 12.02 -8.04
C PRO A 11 12.61 11.71 -9.49
N HIS A 12 13.53 11.15 -10.27
CA HIS A 12 13.38 10.90 -11.71
C HIS A 12 13.43 9.41 -12.07
N GLU A 13 13.63 8.52 -11.09
CA GLU A 13 13.72 7.08 -11.31
C GLU A 13 12.58 6.37 -10.58
N GLU A 14 12.08 5.29 -11.18
CA GLU A 14 11.13 4.41 -10.51
C GLU A 14 11.73 3.85 -9.23
N PHE A 15 10.88 3.69 -8.22
CA PHE A 15 11.27 3.08 -6.95
C PHE A 15 11.87 1.68 -7.20
N ALA A 16 13.11 1.48 -6.74
CA ALA A 16 13.80 0.21 -6.91
C ALA A 16 14.57 -0.20 -5.65
N LEU A 17 14.77 -1.50 -5.51
CA LEU A 17 15.71 -2.09 -4.58
C LEU A 17 16.97 -2.49 -5.34
N SER A 18 18.12 -2.45 -4.69
CA SER A 18 19.36 -2.98 -5.26
C SER A 18 20.10 -3.87 -4.27
N SER A 19 20.87 -4.82 -4.79
CA SER A 19 21.79 -5.64 -4.01
C SER A 19 23.08 -5.89 -4.78
N THR A 20 24.18 -6.07 -4.06
CA THR A 20 25.48 -6.36 -4.67
C THR A 20 25.86 -7.81 -4.41
N VAL A 21 26.05 -8.59 -5.47
CA VAL A 21 26.47 -9.99 -5.42
C VAL A 21 27.76 -10.13 -6.22
N LYS A 22 28.84 -10.60 -5.59
CA LYS A 22 30.17 -10.76 -6.22
C LYS A 22 30.66 -9.49 -6.95
N GLY A 23 30.41 -8.31 -6.38
CA GLY A 23 30.79 -7.02 -6.97
C GLY A 23 29.84 -6.51 -8.06
N GLN A 24 28.84 -7.30 -8.47
CA GLN A 24 27.84 -6.87 -9.45
C GLN A 24 26.57 -6.39 -8.74
N ARG A 25 26.10 -5.20 -9.13
CA ARG A 25 24.87 -4.61 -8.61
C ARG A 25 23.67 -5.06 -9.43
N ILE A 26 22.67 -5.60 -8.74
CA ILE A 26 21.41 -6.09 -9.30
C ILE A 26 20.31 -5.15 -8.82
N PHE A 27 19.34 -4.85 -9.69
CA PHE A 27 18.19 -4.01 -9.40
C PHE A 27 16.89 -4.82 -9.44
N LEU A 28 15.94 -4.42 -8.62
CA LEU A 28 14.59 -4.93 -8.58
C LEU A 28 13.63 -3.74 -8.47
N ASP A 29 13.06 -3.36 -9.61
CA ASP A 29 11.96 -2.38 -9.69
C ASP A 29 10.62 -3.11 -9.88
N ALA A 30 9.53 -2.34 -9.92
CA ALA A 30 8.18 -2.90 -10.00
C ALA A 30 7.96 -3.64 -11.33
N ARG A 31 8.61 -3.21 -12.42
CA ARG A 31 8.54 -3.84 -13.75
C ARG A 31 9.23 -5.19 -13.76
N ILE A 32 10.45 -5.27 -13.22
CA ILE A 32 11.21 -6.51 -13.09
C ILE A 32 10.43 -7.51 -12.22
N LEU A 33 9.90 -7.05 -11.07
CA LEU A 33 9.12 -7.90 -10.18
C LEU A 33 7.85 -8.43 -10.87
N ALA A 34 7.14 -7.58 -11.62
CA ALA A 34 5.97 -7.98 -12.39
C ALA A 34 6.30 -9.04 -13.44
N SER A 35 7.44 -8.88 -14.13
CA SER A 35 7.93 -9.83 -15.13
C SER A 35 8.24 -11.20 -14.51
N ILE A 36 8.95 -11.23 -13.37
CA ILE A 36 9.28 -12.48 -12.66
C ILE A 36 8.02 -13.24 -12.22
N LEU A 37 7.03 -12.51 -11.71
CA LEU A 37 5.80 -13.10 -11.17
C LEU A 37 4.72 -13.35 -12.22
N HIS A 38 4.95 -12.93 -13.47
CA HIS A 38 3.95 -12.95 -14.54
C HIS A 38 2.63 -12.26 -14.16
N ILE A 39 2.72 -11.09 -13.51
CA ILE A 39 1.56 -10.27 -13.10
C ILE A 39 1.54 -8.91 -13.80
N PRO A 40 0.39 -8.23 -13.89
CA PRO A 40 0.31 -6.92 -14.52
C PRO A 40 1.11 -5.84 -13.76
N HIS A 41 1.88 -5.04 -14.51
CA HIS A 41 2.51 -3.80 -14.06
C HIS A 41 1.65 -2.58 -14.45
N THR A 42 0.40 -2.56 -14.00
CA THR A 42 -0.60 -1.55 -14.39
C THR A 42 -1.40 -1.07 -13.19
N GLY A 43 -2.03 0.10 -13.31
CA GLY A 43 -2.85 0.69 -12.27
C GLY A 43 -2.16 1.86 -11.59
N ILE A 44 -2.77 2.35 -10.51
CA ILE A 44 -2.29 3.53 -9.79
C ILE A 44 -0.95 3.25 -9.09
N TYR A 45 0.01 4.18 -9.25
CA TYR A 45 1.35 4.17 -8.66
C TYR A 45 1.45 5.19 -7.52
N ILE A 46 0.76 4.97 -6.40
CA ILE A 46 0.93 5.83 -5.22
C ILE A 46 1.08 5.00 -3.96
N PHE A 47 2.16 5.29 -3.23
CA PHE A 47 2.41 4.76 -1.91
C PHE A 47 2.82 5.91 -0.98
N GLU A 48 1.83 6.58 -0.39
CA GLU A 48 2.03 7.58 0.65
C GLU A 48 1.30 7.13 1.91
N SER A 49 2.02 7.08 3.03
CA SER A 49 1.48 6.56 4.29
C SER A 49 0.98 7.67 5.22
N LYS A 50 1.51 8.88 5.07
CA LYS A 50 1.22 10.01 5.98
C LYS A 50 -0.01 10.80 5.54
N LYS A 51 -0.20 10.96 4.24
CA LYS A 51 -1.30 11.73 3.63
C LYS A 51 -2.22 10.81 2.83
N TRP A 52 -3.36 11.35 2.42
CA TRP A 52 -4.21 10.68 1.44
C TRP A 52 -3.53 10.67 0.08
N PRO A 53 -3.63 9.58 -0.70
CA PRO A 53 -3.17 9.57 -2.09
C PRO A 53 -3.87 10.64 -2.92
N GLU A 54 -3.09 11.42 -3.68
CA GLU A 54 -3.60 12.40 -4.64
C GLU A 54 -3.65 11.72 -6.02
N VAL A 55 -4.75 11.01 -6.30
CA VAL A 55 -4.96 10.28 -7.55
C VAL A 55 -6.24 10.77 -8.21
N GLU A 56 -6.24 10.82 -9.54
CA GLU A 56 -7.43 11.21 -10.30
C GLU A 56 -8.62 10.32 -9.94
N GLY A 57 -9.77 10.95 -9.67
CA GLY A 57 -11.02 10.25 -9.33
C GLY A 57 -11.12 9.75 -7.88
N PHE A 58 -10.10 9.93 -7.04
CA PHE A 58 -10.18 9.61 -5.61
C PHE A 58 -10.41 10.85 -4.75
N HIS A 59 -11.41 10.77 -3.88
CA HIS A 59 -11.59 11.71 -2.80
C HIS A 59 -11.76 10.91 -1.49
N PRO A 60 -11.10 11.29 -0.37
CA PRO A 60 -11.19 10.55 0.88
C PRO A 60 -12.63 10.29 1.36
N ASN A 61 -13.54 11.25 1.15
CA ASN A 61 -14.95 11.08 1.52
C ASN A 61 -15.62 9.89 0.80
N ASN A 62 -15.15 9.47 -0.37
CA ASN A 62 -15.71 8.34 -1.12
C ASN A 62 -15.54 7.03 -0.35
N ILE A 63 -14.38 6.83 0.31
CA ILE A 63 -14.18 5.63 1.12
C ILE A 63 -14.77 5.78 2.50
N LEU A 64 -14.76 6.98 3.08
CA LEU A 64 -15.35 7.21 4.40
C LEU A 64 -16.86 6.96 4.40
N SER A 65 -17.59 7.37 3.35
CA SER A 65 -19.02 7.09 3.23
C SER A 65 -19.34 5.60 3.08
N ILE A 66 -18.44 4.82 2.48
CA ILE A 66 -18.57 3.36 2.36
C ILE A 66 -18.26 2.67 3.70
N LEU A 67 -17.18 3.09 4.37
CA LEU A 67 -16.72 2.44 5.60
C LEU A 67 -17.52 2.83 6.84
N TYR A 68 -18.03 4.07 6.89
CA TYR A 68 -18.73 4.65 8.03
C TYR A 68 -20.03 5.35 7.60
N PRO A 69 -20.99 4.63 6.97
CA PRO A 69 -22.17 5.25 6.35
C PRO A 69 -23.08 6.00 7.34
N ASN A 70 -23.02 5.67 8.64
CA ASN A 70 -23.89 6.21 9.67
C ASN A 70 -23.16 7.15 10.66
N ASP A 71 -21.91 7.52 10.39
CA ASP A 71 -21.13 8.40 11.27
C ASP A 71 -20.98 9.79 10.63
N PRO A 72 -21.84 10.78 10.99
CA PRO A 72 -21.77 12.12 10.41
C PRO A 72 -20.54 12.91 10.88
N THR A 73 -19.81 12.40 11.89
CA THR A 73 -18.65 13.09 12.46
C THR A 73 -17.34 12.73 11.77
N ILE A 74 -17.36 11.70 10.91
CA ILE A 74 -16.14 11.21 10.27
C ILE A 74 -15.58 12.23 9.27
N HIS A 75 -14.29 12.52 9.38
CA HIS A 75 -13.62 13.47 8.51
C HIS A 75 -12.24 12.94 8.05
N PRO A 76 -11.77 13.25 6.84
CA PRO A 76 -10.48 12.76 6.31
C PRO A 76 -9.24 13.05 7.17
N THR A 77 -9.31 14.07 8.03
CA THR A 77 -8.20 14.45 8.92
C THR A 77 -8.13 13.58 10.19
N MET A 78 -9.20 12.89 10.54
CA MET A 78 -9.29 12.09 11.76
C MET A 78 -8.50 10.79 11.67
N ALA A 79 -8.17 10.22 12.84
CA ALA A 79 -7.68 8.86 12.93
C ALA A 79 -8.83 7.88 12.65
N LEU A 80 -8.60 6.93 11.74
CA LEU A 80 -9.59 5.91 11.40
C LEU A 80 -9.39 4.66 12.26
N CYS A 81 -10.50 4.09 12.73
CA CYS A 81 -10.50 2.94 13.63
C CYS A 81 -11.30 1.79 13.03
N THR A 82 -10.84 0.55 13.28
CA THR A 82 -11.44 -0.66 12.69
C THR A 82 -12.67 -1.17 13.43
N ASN A 83 -12.91 -0.67 14.65
CA ASN A 83 -14.02 -1.11 15.51
C ASN A 83 -15.41 -0.68 15.01
N LYS A 84 -15.49 0.39 14.23
CA LYS A 84 -16.73 0.89 13.62
C LYS A 84 -17.01 0.31 12.23
N LEU A 85 -16.10 -0.50 11.69
CA LEU A 85 -16.27 -1.14 10.38
C LEU A 85 -17.26 -2.31 10.47
N SER A 86 -18.02 -2.53 9.39
CA SER A 86 -18.80 -3.76 9.21
C SER A 86 -17.88 -5.00 9.19
N VAL A 87 -18.46 -6.18 9.40
CA VAL A 87 -17.71 -7.46 9.40
C VAL A 87 -16.94 -7.65 8.09
N ASP A 88 -17.58 -7.43 6.94
CA ASP A 88 -16.94 -7.61 5.63
C ASP A 88 -15.78 -6.63 5.42
N HIS A 89 -15.94 -5.38 5.84
CA HIS A 89 -14.86 -4.39 5.77
C HIS A 89 -13.71 -4.74 6.73
N ARG A 90 -13.99 -5.33 7.90
CA ARG A 90 -12.93 -5.83 8.80
C ARG A 90 -12.18 -7.02 8.21
N LEU A 91 -12.86 -7.93 7.51
CA LEU A 91 -12.22 -9.04 6.81
C LEU A 91 -11.32 -8.53 5.67
N LEU A 92 -11.80 -7.56 4.89
CA LEU A 92 -10.99 -6.93 3.86
C LEU A 92 -9.77 -6.20 4.44
N HIS A 93 -9.96 -5.45 5.53
CA HIS A 93 -8.85 -4.82 6.24
C HIS A 93 -7.85 -5.87 6.73
N HIS A 94 -8.32 -6.97 7.33
CA HIS A 94 -7.48 -8.08 7.78
C HIS A 94 -6.66 -8.68 6.62
N HIS A 95 -7.26 -8.89 5.46
CA HIS A 95 -6.53 -9.35 4.27
C HIS A 95 -5.44 -8.34 3.86
N ILE A 96 -5.76 -7.05 3.80
CA ILE A 96 -4.78 -6.01 3.47
C ILE A 96 -3.63 -5.99 4.47
N VAL A 97 -3.90 -5.99 5.77
CA VAL A 97 -2.86 -5.88 6.81
C VAL A 97 -2.04 -7.13 7.01
N HIS A 98 -2.45 -8.30 6.50
CA HIS A 98 -1.64 -9.51 6.61
C HIS A 98 -0.95 -9.89 5.30
N GLN A 99 -1.56 -9.60 4.15
CA GLN A 99 -1.06 -10.07 2.87
C GLN A 99 -0.43 -8.97 2.02
N LEU A 100 -0.94 -7.75 2.13
CA LEU A 100 -0.58 -6.66 1.21
C LEU A 100 0.35 -5.65 1.88
N LEU A 101 -0.04 -5.18 3.07
CA LEU A 101 0.62 -4.09 3.78
C LEU A 101 0.62 -4.30 5.31
N PRO A 102 1.53 -5.15 5.83
CA PRO A 102 1.70 -5.41 7.26
C PRO A 102 1.93 -4.15 8.07
N PRO A 103 1.13 -3.82 9.10
CA PRO A 103 1.36 -2.63 9.91
C PRO A 103 2.62 -2.79 10.77
N GLY A 104 3.30 -1.67 11.08
CA GLY A 104 4.41 -1.67 12.04
C GLY A 104 3.96 -1.63 13.50
N GLY A 105 2.64 -1.66 13.74
CA GLY A 105 2.01 -1.56 15.05
C GLY A 105 0.67 -2.31 15.08
N GLY A 106 -0.20 -1.99 16.04
CA GLY A 106 -1.44 -2.74 16.26
C GLY A 106 -2.50 -2.62 15.15
N TYR A 107 -3.41 -3.61 15.10
CA TYR A 107 -4.46 -3.75 14.09
C TYR A 107 -5.75 -2.93 14.36
N ALA A 108 -5.78 -2.16 15.45
CA ALA A 108 -6.94 -1.35 15.83
C ALA A 108 -7.11 -0.08 14.95
N LYS A 109 -6.02 0.37 14.32
CA LYS A 109 -5.99 1.57 13.49
C LYS A 109 -6.04 1.20 12.01
N LEU A 110 -6.77 2.02 11.25
CA LEU A 110 -6.83 1.97 9.80
C LEU A 110 -5.99 3.11 9.24
N SER A 111 -4.90 2.80 8.54
CA SER A 111 -4.09 3.85 7.91
C SER A 111 -4.75 4.38 6.64
N ARG A 112 -4.37 5.59 6.19
CA ARG A 112 -4.92 6.21 4.97
C ARG A 112 -4.63 5.37 3.72
N ILE A 113 -3.44 4.79 3.63
CA ILE A 113 -3.07 3.88 2.55
C ILE A 113 -3.86 2.56 2.60
N GLN A 114 -4.16 2.03 3.80
CA GLN A 114 -5.03 0.85 3.93
C GLN A 114 -6.46 1.16 3.50
N ALA A 115 -7.02 2.30 3.95
CA ALA A 115 -8.34 2.75 3.51
C ALA A 115 -8.38 2.96 1.99
N PHE A 116 -7.35 3.55 1.40
CA PHE A 116 -7.22 3.69 -0.05
C PHE A 116 -7.20 2.33 -0.77
N LEU A 117 -6.44 1.35 -0.28
CA LEU A 117 -6.44 0.00 -0.86
C LEU A 117 -7.81 -0.68 -0.74
N MET A 118 -8.51 -0.49 0.39
CA MET A 118 -9.89 -0.96 0.53
C MET A 118 -10.80 -0.32 -0.52
N TRP A 119 -10.68 0.99 -0.74
CA TRP A 119 -11.43 1.70 -1.77
C TRP A 119 -11.16 1.15 -3.16
N CYS A 120 -9.89 0.91 -3.51
CA CYS A 120 -9.53 0.33 -4.79
C CYS A 120 -10.17 -1.05 -5.00
N ILE A 121 -10.15 -1.92 -3.97
CA ILE A 121 -10.73 -3.25 -4.07
C ILE A 121 -12.26 -3.19 -4.18
N ILE A 122 -12.91 -2.39 -3.33
CA ILE A 122 -14.38 -2.23 -3.33
C ILE A 122 -14.86 -1.60 -4.66
N SER A 123 -14.15 -0.59 -5.15
CA SER A 123 -14.49 0.15 -6.36
C SER A 123 -13.93 -0.49 -7.63
N LYS A 124 -13.25 -1.64 -7.53
CA LYS A 124 -12.60 -2.37 -8.63
C LYS A 124 -11.60 -1.51 -9.42
N ILE A 125 -10.94 -0.57 -8.76
CA ILE A 125 -9.86 0.24 -9.34
C ILE A 125 -8.56 -0.54 -9.29
N LYS A 126 -7.89 -0.64 -10.45
CA LYS A 126 -6.59 -1.32 -10.56
C LYS A 126 -5.50 -0.49 -9.88
N PHE A 127 -4.71 -1.13 -9.02
CA PHE A 127 -3.51 -0.55 -8.41
C PHE A 127 -2.28 -1.41 -8.73
N CYS A 128 -1.10 -0.80 -8.73
CA CYS A 128 0.13 -1.52 -9.06
C CYS A 128 0.56 -2.44 -7.90
N TYR A 129 0.18 -3.72 -7.97
CA TYR A 129 0.52 -4.71 -6.96
C TYR A 129 2.04 -4.98 -6.81
N PRO A 130 2.83 -5.08 -7.90
CA PRO A 130 4.29 -5.20 -7.78
C PRO A 130 4.93 -4.07 -6.97
N LEU A 131 4.48 -2.83 -7.15
CA LEU A 131 4.98 -1.70 -6.37
C LEU A 131 4.65 -1.84 -4.88
N LEU A 132 3.44 -2.31 -4.55
CA LEU A 132 3.04 -2.57 -3.17
C LEU A 132 3.93 -3.65 -2.52
N MET A 133 4.24 -4.73 -3.25
CA MET A 133 5.16 -5.77 -2.80
C MET A 133 6.54 -5.20 -2.49
N LEU A 134 7.10 -4.36 -3.37
CA LEU A 134 8.39 -3.71 -3.14
C LEU A 134 8.40 -2.86 -1.87
N HIS A 135 7.37 -2.05 -1.64
CA HIS A 135 7.27 -1.29 -0.40
C HIS A 135 7.14 -2.18 0.84
N THR A 136 6.44 -3.30 0.74
CA THR A 136 6.37 -4.29 1.83
C THR A 136 7.73 -4.95 2.09
N MET A 137 8.50 -5.27 1.04
CA MET A 137 9.88 -5.78 1.19
C MET A 137 10.79 -4.76 1.89
N VAL A 138 10.67 -3.48 1.54
CA VAL A 138 11.40 -2.39 2.21
C VAL A 138 11.06 -2.36 3.69
N ARG A 139 9.78 -2.42 4.03
CA ARG A 139 9.33 -2.36 5.43
C ARG A 139 9.83 -3.54 6.25
N ALA A 140 9.89 -4.74 5.67
CA ALA A 140 10.50 -5.92 6.30
C ALA A 140 12.03 -5.80 6.44
N PHE A 141 12.69 -5.03 5.56
CA PHE A 141 14.12 -4.73 5.62
C PHE A 141 14.46 -3.64 6.65
N THR A 142 13.61 -2.63 6.84
CA THR A 142 13.87 -1.48 7.73
C THR A 142 13.49 -1.70 9.20
N GLN A 143 12.98 -2.87 9.57
CA GLN A 143 12.67 -3.25 10.96
C GLN A 143 13.92 -3.76 11.67
#